data_AF-A0A6I3BS46-F1
#
_entry.id   AF-A0A6I3BS46-F1
#
_cell.length_a   1.000
_cell.length_b   1.000
_cell.length_c   1.000
_cell.angle_alpha   90.00
_cell.angle_beta   90.00
_cell.angle_gamma   90.00
#
_symmetry.space_group_name_H-M   'P 1'
#
loop_
_entity.id
_entity.type
_entity.pdbx_description
1 polymer ?
#
loop_
_entity_poly.entity_id
_entity_poly.type
_entity_poly.pdbx_seq_one_letter_code
_entity_poly.pdbx_strand_id
1 'polypeptide(L)'
;MPELWQAEWCPHSQRVRNRLTELGVDFVARQVPADRECRAELMELTGCETVPVLVTPDSETIRGTDAILDWLETHYAEGSDAAAHRRKAIEKHQELLDRECNCNAA
;
A
#
# COMPACT_ATOMS: atom_id res chain seq x y z
N MET A 1 -1.11 -10.83 12.27
CA MET A 1 -1.68 -10.05 11.14
C MET A 1 -0.60 -9.05 10.71
N PRO A 2 -0.31 -8.88 9.41
CA PRO A 2 0.70 -7.92 8.97
C PRO A 2 0.31 -6.47 9.30
N GLU A 3 1.30 -5.63 9.58
CA GLU A 3 1.14 -4.19 9.80
C GLU A 3 1.85 -3.42 8.68
N LEU A 4 1.14 -2.53 8.00
CA LEU A 4 1.68 -1.71 6.93
C LEU A 4 1.81 -0.26 7.40
N TRP A 5 3.03 0.20 7.58
CA TRP A 5 3.36 1.61 7.80
C TRP A 5 3.27 2.37 6.48
N GLN A 6 2.35 3.32 6.44
CA GLN A 6 1.84 3.87 5.18
C GLN A 6 1.32 5.29 5.34
N ALA A 7 1.16 5.95 4.20
CA ALA A 7 0.30 7.12 4.09
C ALA A 7 -0.60 7.05 2.84
N GLU A 8 -1.81 7.59 2.93
CA GLU A 8 -2.80 7.50 1.85
C GLU A 8 -2.38 8.27 0.58
N TRP A 9 -1.63 9.35 0.73
CA TRP A 9 -1.09 10.14 -0.37
C TRP A 9 0.10 9.47 -1.08
N CYS A 10 0.67 8.40 -0.52
CA CYS A 10 1.86 7.76 -1.06
C CYS A 10 1.49 6.71 -2.12
N PRO A 11 1.90 6.87 -3.39
CA PRO A 11 1.55 5.93 -4.46
C PRO A 11 2.17 4.54 -4.25
N HIS A 12 3.37 4.46 -3.68
CA HIS A 12 4.01 3.20 -3.31
C HIS A 12 3.23 2.44 -2.24
N SER A 13 2.73 3.16 -1.22
CA SER A 13 1.88 2.59 -0.19
C SER A 13 0.54 2.12 -0.77
N GLN A 14 -0.05 2.92 -1.67
CA GLN A 14 -1.28 2.54 -2.37
C GLN A 14 -1.10 1.26 -3.19
N ARG A 15 0.03 1.09 -3.89
CA ARG A 15 0.34 -0.13 -4.64
C ARG A 15 0.35 -1.37 -3.73
N VAL A 16 0.96 -1.27 -2.54
CA VAL A 16 0.97 -2.37 -1.55
C VAL A 16 -0.44 -2.63 -1.00
N ARG A 17 -1.22 -1.59 -0.65
CA ARG A 17 -2.61 -1.74 -0.17
C ARG A 17 -3.52 -2.40 -1.21
N ASN A 18 -3.35 -2.03 -2.49
CA ASN A 18 -4.06 -2.67 -3.59
C ASN A 18 -3.71 -4.16 -3.65
N ARG A 19 -2.42 -4.53 -3.55
CA ARG A 19 -2.01 -5.93 -3.57
C ARG A 19 -2.56 -6.72 -2.38
N LEU A 20 -2.53 -6.16 -1.17
CA LEU A 20 -3.14 -6.77 0.02
C LEU A 20 -4.65 -7.01 -0.18
N THR A 21 -5.34 -6.05 -0.80
CA THR A 21 -6.77 -6.20 -1.16
C THR A 21 -6.98 -7.30 -2.19
N GLU A 22 -6.15 -7.37 -3.24
CA GLU A 22 -6.21 -8.41 -4.25
C GLU A 22 -5.99 -9.82 -3.67
N LEU A 23 -5.07 -9.93 -2.71
CA LEU A 23 -4.77 -11.19 -2.02
C LEU A 23 -5.81 -11.55 -0.96
N GLY A 24 -6.73 -10.63 -0.61
CA GLY A 24 -7.71 -10.84 0.47
C GLY A 24 -7.06 -10.92 1.86
N VAL A 25 -5.95 -10.22 2.07
CA VAL A 25 -5.19 -10.26 3.32
C VAL A 25 -5.60 -9.11 4.22
N ASP A 26 -6.14 -9.43 5.39
CA ASP A 26 -6.37 -8.46 6.45
C ASP A 26 -5.04 -7.92 6.98
N PHE A 27 -4.97 -6.60 7.21
CA PHE A 27 -3.77 -5.94 7.71
C PHE A 27 -4.11 -4.73 8.60
N VAL A 28 -3.15 -4.33 9.44
CA VAL A 28 -3.23 -3.08 10.21
C VAL A 28 -2.58 -1.97 9.40
N ALA A 29 -3.33 -0.90 9.12
CA ALA A 29 -2.79 0.30 8.49
C ALA A 29 -2.19 1.25 9.55
N ARG A 30 -0.87 1.28 9.67
CA ARG A 30 -0.14 2.19 10.56
C ARG A 30 0.12 3.52 9.87
N GLN A 31 -0.44 4.60 10.42
CA GLN A 31 -0.30 5.94 9.85
C GLN A 31 1.06 6.53 10.20
N VAL A 32 1.68 7.22 9.25
CA VAL A 32 2.89 8.00 9.50
C VAL A 32 2.62 9.49 9.36
N PRO A 33 3.34 10.35 10.11
CA PRO A 33 3.36 11.78 9.84
C PRO A 33 3.72 12.09 8.39
N ALA A 34 3.06 13.12 7.83
CA ALA A 34 3.34 13.59 6.48
C ALA A 34 4.78 14.08 6.37
N ASP A 35 5.22 14.89 7.36
CA ASP A 35 6.60 15.29 7.51
C ASP A 35 7.48 14.11 7.90
N ARG A 36 8.56 13.92 7.14
CA ARG A 36 9.54 12.84 7.32
C ARG A 36 10.31 12.99 8.62
N GLU A 37 10.60 14.22 9.03
CA GLU A 37 11.36 14.51 10.26
C GLU A 37 10.58 14.10 11.52
N CYS A 38 9.25 14.07 11.44
CA CYS A 38 8.38 13.66 12.53
C CYS A 38 8.21 12.12 12.66
N ARG A 39 8.88 11.31 11.83
CA ARG A 39 8.69 9.84 11.79
C ARG A 39 9.59 9.07 12.77
N ALA A 40 9.78 9.60 13.98
CA ALA A 40 10.64 8.98 14.99
C ALA A 40 10.20 7.55 15.34
N GLU A 41 8.89 7.33 15.55
CA GLU A 41 8.33 6.01 15.87
C GLU A 41 8.57 4.98 14.75
N LEU A 42 8.38 5.38 13.49
CA LEU A 42 8.66 4.52 12.33
C LEU A 42 10.13 4.11 12.31
N MET A 43 11.04 5.07 12.51
CA MET A 43 12.48 4.81 12.52
C MET A 43 12.88 3.89 13.68
N GLU A 44 12.34 4.11 14.87
CA GLU A 44 12.62 3.28 16.05
C GLU A 44 12.17 1.83 15.85
N LEU A 45 10.95 1.62 15.33
CA LEU A 45 10.38 0.28 15.19
C LEU A 45 10.88 -0.47 13.95
N THR A 46 11.14 0.24 12.86
CA THR A 46 11.43 -0.39 11.57
C THR A 46 12.85 -0.16 11.05
N GLY A 47 13.61 0.75 11.66
CA GLY A 47 14.94 1.17 11.19
C GLY A 47 14.91 1.84 9.81
N CYS A 48 13.75 2.39 9.43
CA CYS A 48 13.53 3.07 8.16
C CYS A 48 12.66 4.31 8.38
N GLU A 49 12.79 5.32 7.53
CA GLU A 49 12.02 6.57 7.61
C GLU A 49 11.15 6.81 6.36
N THR A 50 11.25 5.91 5.37
CA THR A 50 10.46 5.93 4.15
C THR A 50 9.33 4.91 4.23
N VAL A 51 8.19 5.24 3.62
CA VAL A 51 7.05 4.34 3.47
C VAL A 51 6.96 3.85 2.02
N PRO A 52 6.45 2.64 1.76
CA PRO A 52 5.89 1.69 2.73
C PRO A 52 6.93 0.85 3.47
N VAL A 53 6.56 0.40 4.67
CA VAL A 53 7.25 -0.66 5.43
C VAL A 53 6.22 -1.66 5.93
N LEU A 54 6.48 -2.95 5.75
CA LEU A 54 5.64 -4.03 6.23
C LEU A 54 6.31 -4.69 7.45
N VAL A 55 5.57 -4.82 8.54
CA VAL A 55 5.91 -5.70 9.66
C VAL A 55 5.06 -6.95 9.54
N THR A 56 5.70 -8.12 9.42
CA THR A 56 5.00 -9.39 9.25
C THR A 56 4.33 -9.84 10.56
N PRO A 57 3.42 -10.83 10.54
CA PRO A 57 2.89 -11.42 11.76
C PRO A 57 3.96 -11.94 12.74
N ASP A 58 5.13 -12.33 12.21
CA ASP A 58 6.27 -12.86 12.97
C ASP A 58 7.28 -11.77 13.36
N SER A 59 6.89 -10.49 13.26
CA SER A 59 7.70 -9.32 13.59
C SER A 59 8.93 -9.09 12.71
N GLU A 60 8.97 -9.69 11.51
CA GLU A 60 9.99 -9.36 10.52
C GLU A 60 9.66 -8.01 9.86
N THR A 61 10.68 -7.18 9.61
CA THR A 61 10.51 -5.89 8.94
C THR A 61 10.99 -5.95 7.50
N ILE A 62 10.09 -5.64 6.56
CA ILE A 62 10.36 -5.63 5.12
C ILE A 62 10.19 -4.21 4.59
N ARG A 63 11.24 -3.71 3.94
CA ARG A 63 11.34 -2.30 3.54
C ARG A 63 11.29 -2.16 2.04
N GLY A 64 10.53 -1.18 1.56
CA GLY A 64 10.45 -0.84 0.14
C GLY A 64 9.40 -1.66 -0.61
N THR A 65 8.78 -1.01 -1.59
CA THR A 65 7.60 -1.54 -2.30
C THR A 65 7.82 -2.92 -2.91
N ASP A 66 8.88 -3.10 -3.69
CA ASP A 66 9.05 -4.34 -4.46
C ASP A 66 9.36 -5.53 -3.55
N ALA A 67 10.23 -5.35 -2.54
CA ALA A 67 10.49 -6.38 -1.54
C ALA A 67 9.23 -6.79 -0.76
N ILE A 68 8.36 -5.82 -0.44
CA ILE A 68 7.08 -6.10 0.20
C ILE A 68 6.17 -6.91 -0.74
N LEU A 69 6.09 -6.55 -2.02
CA LEU A 69 5.26 -7.27 -2.99
C LEU A 69 5.75 -8.70 -3.21
N ASP A 70 7.06 -8.90 -3.36
CA ASP A 70 7.69 -10.21 -3.51
C ASP A 70 7.40 -11.09 -2.28
N TRP A 71 7.50 -10.52 -1.08
CA TRP A 71 7.15 -11.23 0.15
C TRP A 71 5.68 -11.61 0.17
N LEU A 72 4.76 -10.69 -0.16
CA LEU A 72 3.32 -10.97 -0.20
C LEU A 72 2.98 -12.10 -1.18
N GLU A 73 3.59 -12.12 -2.36
CA GLU A 73 3.38 -13.16 -3.38
C GLU A 73 3.94 -14.52 -2.95
N THR A 74 5.02 -14.53 -2.18
CA THR A 74 5.61 -15.77 -1.67
C THR A 74 4.81 -16.35 -0.49
N HIS A 75 4.13 -15.51 0.29
CA HIS A 75 3.51 -15.92 1.55
C HIS A 75 1.99 -16.08 1.49
N TYR A 76 1.32 -15.50 0.48
CA TYR A 76 -0.13 -15.58 0.33
C TYR A 76 -0.54 -16.10 -1.05
N ALA A 77 -1.59 -16.91 -1.08
CA ALA A 77 -2.19 -17.35 -2.33
C ALA A 77 -2.97 -16.20 -3.00
N GLU A 78 -3.09 -16.25 -4.33
CA GLU A 78 -3.91 -15.30 -5.08
C GLU A 78 -5.37 -15.36 -4.58
N GLY A 79 -5.95 -14.20 -4.27
CA GLY A 79 -7.36 -14.10 -3.85
C GLY A 79 -8.31 -14.39 -5.00
N SER A 80 -9.49 -14.96 -4.69
CA SER A 80 -10.50 -15.30 -5.71
C SER A 80 -10.98 -14.08 -6.52
N ASP A 81 -10.99 -12.90 -5.90
CA ASP A 81 -11.49 -11.65 -6.48
C ASP A 81 -10.37 -10.73 -7.00
N ALA A 82 -9.11 -11.19 -6.99
CA ALA A 82 -7.95 -10.36 -7.33
C ALA A 82 -8.08 -9.69 -8.70
N ALA A 83 -8.50 -10.44 -9.73
CA ALA A 83 -8.70 -9.91 -11.07
C ALA A 83 -9.84 -8.85 -11.13
N ALA A 84 -10.88 -9.02 -10.32
CA ALA A 84 -11.98 -8.06 -10.24
C ALA A 84 -11.53 -6.76 -9.57
N HIS A 85 -10.75 -6.85 -8.50
CA HIS A 85 -10.14 -5.68 -7.84
C HIS A 85 -9.25 -4.88 -8.79
N ARG A 86 -8.34 -5.55 -9.53
CA ARG A 86 -7.49 -4.89 -10.53
C ARG A 86 -8.29 -4.14 -11.59
N ARG A 87 -9.34 -4.79 -12.14
CA ARG A 87 -10.22 -4.17 -13.13
C ARG A 87 -10.94 -2.94 -12.57
N LYS A 88 -11.46 -3.02 -11.34
CA LYS A 88 -12.13 -1.87 -10.71
C LYS A 88 -11.19 -0.73 -10.39
N ALA A 89 -9.95 -1.00 -9.99
CA ALA A 89 -8.95 0.05 -9.79
C ALA A 89 -8.67 0.82 -11.09
N ILE A 90 -8.53 0.12 -12.21
CA ILE A 90 -8.32 0.73 -13.54
C ILE A 90 -9.54 1.57 -13.95
N GLU A 91 -10.75 1.02 -13.85
CA GLU A 91 -11.99 1.72 -14.19
C GLU A 91 -12.13 3.01 -13.39
N LYS A 92 -11.91 2.97 -12.06
CA LYS A 92 -12.01 4.17 -11.21
C LYS A 92 -10.92 5.20 -11.49
N HIS A 93 -9.72 4.78 -11.84
CA HIS A 93 -8.68 5.70 -12.27
C HIS A 93 -9.05 6.42 -13.58
N GLN A 94 -9.57 5.69 -14.57
CA GLN A 94 -10.05 6.26 -15.82
C GLN A 94 -11.19 7.26 -15.60
N GLU A 95 -12.20 6.89 -14.79
CA GLU A 95 -13.30 7.80 -14.43
C GLU A 95 -12.80 9.12 -13.79
N LEU A 96 -11.77 9.07 -12.95
CA LEU A 96 -11.18 10.26 -12.34
C LEU A 96 -10.50 11.14 -13.38
N LEU A 97 -9.68 10.55 -14.26
CA LEU A 97 -9.00 11.27 -15.33
C LEU A 97 -10.01 11.95 -16.28
N ASP A 98 -11.08 11.25 -16.66
CA ASP A 98 -12.13 11.80 -17.53
C ASP A 98 -12.85 12.98 -16.88
N ARG A 99 -13.10 12.93 -15.57
CA ARG A 99 -13.69 14.03 -14.81
C ARG A 99 -12.80 15.26 -14.75
N GLU A 100 -11.50 15.07 -14.53
CA GLU A 100 -10.52 16.17 -14.51
C GLU A 100 -10.37 16.81 -15.89
N CYS A 101 -10.34 15.99 -16.95
CA CYS A 101 -10.32 16.46 -18.33
C CYS A 101 -11.56 17.30 -18.66
N ASN A 102 -12.75 16.83 -18.29
CA ASN A 102 -14.01 17.53 -18.52
C ASN A 102 -14.17 18.82 -17.70
N CYS A 103 -13.54 18.93 -16.52
CA CYS A 103 -13.53 20.17 -15.75
C CYS A 103 -12.53 21.21 -16.30
N ASN A 104 -11.42 20.77 -16.92
CA ASN A 104 -10.43 21.66 -17.52
C ASN A 104 -10.79 22.12 -18.95
N ALA A 105 -11.85 21.55 -19.55
CA ALA A 105 -12.35 21.89 -20.88
C ALA A 105 -13.55 22.85 -20.87
N ALA A 106 -14.03 23.28 -19.70
CA ALA A 106 -15.11 24.23 -19.48
C ALA A 106 -14.59 25.54 -18.87
#